data_AF-A0A926G143-F1
#
_entry.id   AF-A0A926G143-F1
#
_cell.length_a   1.000
_cell.length_b   1.000
_cell.length_c   1.000
_cell.angle_alpha   90.00
_cell.angle_beta   90.00
_cell.angle_gamma   90.00
#
_symmetry.space_group_name_H-M   'P 1'
#
loop_
_entity.id
_entity.type
_entity.pdbx_description
1 polymer ?
#
loop_
_entity_poly.entity_id
_entity_poly.type
_entity_poly.pdbx_seq_one_letter_code
_entity_poly.pdbx_strand_id
1 'polypeptide(L)'
;MERCLPAAARGAAALTLVGTLGGCSGAPSYVFFGAYFPAWMLFSLIGILAAIAVRILLVKTGLAETLPYQLFLCIAAGTIVASVVWLVSVGG
;
A
#
# COMPACT_ATOMS: atom_id res chain seq x y z
N MET A 1 14.47 19.78 29.37
CA MET A 1 14.80 18.33 29.45
C MET A 1 14.89 17.80 28.03
N GLU A 2 15.86 18.31 27.28
CA GLU A 2 16.02 18.04 25.85
C GLU A 2 16.95 16.86 25.70
N ARG A 3 16.39 15.73 25.26
CA ARG A 3 17.12 14.47 25.14
C ARG A 3 17.97 14.58 23.88
N CYS A 4 19.22 14.97 24.03
CA CYS A 4 20.21 14.93 22.97
C CYS A 4 20.48 13.44 22.63
N LEU A 5 19.63 12.86 21.77
CA LEU A 5 19.79 11.47 21.31
C LEU A 5 21.04 11.40 20.43
N PRO A 6 21.96 10.45 20.66
CA PRO A 6 23.21 10.36 19.94
C PRO A 6 22.94 10.14 18.44
N ALA A 7 23.65 10.87 17.57
CA ALA A 7 23.54 10.74 16.12
C ALA A 7 23.68 9.28 15.62
N ALA A 8 24.41 8.45 16.39
CA ALA A 8 24.53 7.01 16.18
C ALA A 8 23.19 6.25 16.29
N ALA A 9 22.27 6.66 17.16
CA ALA A 9 20.95 6.01 17.30
C ALA A 9 20.04 6.31 16.10
N ARG A 10 20.16 7.51 15.48
CA ARG A 10 19.49 7.83 14.22
C ARG A 10 20.05 7.02 13.06
N GLY A 11 21.38 6.87 13.02
CA GLY A 11 22.05 6.04 12.01
C GLY A 11 21.71 4.56 12.13
N ALA A 12 21.67 4.02 13.35
CA ALA A 12 21.28 2.63 13.61
C ALA A 12 19.80 2.37 13.28
N ALA A 13 18.90 3.30 13.62
CA ALA A 13 17.50 3.21 13.23
C ALA A 13 17.31 3.31 11.71
N ALA A 14 18.10 4.14 11.03
CA ALA A 14 18.09 4.21 9.57
C ALA A 14 18.65 2.92 8.93
N LEU A 15 19.70 2.32 9.52
CA LEU A 15 20.32 1.10 9.00
C LEU A 15 19.42 -0.13 9.20
N THR A 16 18.70 -0.21 10.32
CA THR A 16 17.67 -1.25 10.52
C THR A 16 16.45 -1.03 9.63
N LEU A 17 16.07 0.21 9.33
CA LEU A 17 15.03 0.53 8.33
C LEU A 17 15.46 0.12 6.91
N VAL A 18 16.74 0.33 6.56
CA VAL A 18 17.33 -0.08 5.26
C VAL A 18 17.49 -1.60 5.15
N GLY A 19 17.80 -2.28 6.26
CA GLY A 19 17.89 -3.74 6.28
C GLY A 19 16.57 -4.47 6.07
N THR A 20 15.43 -3.83 6.34
CA THR A 20 14.09 -4.39 6.08
C THR A 20 13.54 -4.02 4.70
N LEU A 21 14.22 -3.15 3.94
CA LEU A 21 13.95 -2.82 2.54
C LEU A 21 14.41 -3.93 1.57
N GLY A 22 14.25 -5.20 1.95
CA GLY A 22 14.54 -6.40 1.14
C GLY A 22 13.69 -6.55 -0.14
N GLY A 23 13.08 -5.47 -0.65
CA GLY A 23 12.34 -5.45 -1.90
C GLY A 23 13.21 -5.30 -3.15
N CYS A 24 14.52 -5.07 -3.02
CA CYS A 24 15.39 -4.74 -4.16
C CYS A 24 16.02 -5.97 -4.86
N SER A 25 15.89 -7.20 -4.31
CA SER A 25 16.56 -8.38 -4.87
C SER A 25 15.65 -9.32 -5.67
N GLY A 26 14.36 -9.01 -5.83
CA GLY A 26 13.41 -9.94 -6.46
C GLY A 26 12.02 -9.38 -6.64
N ALA A 27 11.86 -8.10 -7.01
CA ALA A 27 10.55 -7.61 -7.42
C ALA A 27 10.11 -8.38 -8.67
N PRO A 28 9.09 -9.25 -8.61
CA PRO A 28 8.58 -9.95 -9.78
C PRO A 28 8.20 -8.89 -10.80
N SER A 29 8.86 -8.91 -11.94
CA SER A 29 8.66 -7.90 -12.97
C SER A 29 7.85 -8.54 -14.07
N TYR A 30 6.73 -7.90 -14.39
CA TYR A 30 5.87 -8.32 -15.48
C TYR A 30 6.23 -7.50 -16.71
N VAL A 31 6.43 -8.20 -17.84
CA VAL A 31 6.67 -7.56 -19.13
C VAL A 31 5.33 -7.26 -19.79
N PHE A 32 5.01 -5.98 -19.92
CA PHE A 32 3.85 -5.52 -20.69
C PHE A 32 4.35 -4.71 -21.89
N PHE A 33 3.97 -5.10 -23.11
CA PHE A 33 4.35 -4.40 -24.34
C PHE A 33 5.86 -4.11 -24.49
N GLY A 34 6.71 -5.00 -23.98
CA GLY A 34 8.17 -4.82 -24.02
C GLY A 34 8.73 -3.87 -22.94
N ALA A 35 7.89 -3.31 -22.07
CA ALA A 35 8.29 -2.52 -20.91
C ALA A 35 8.22 -3.35 -19.61
N TYR A 36 9.23 -3.20 -18.76
CA TYR A 36 9.35 -3.89 -17.47
C TYR A 36 8.59 -3.09 -16.40
N PHE A 37 7.49 -3.66 -15.88
CA PHE A 37 6.74 -3.06 -14.76
C PHE A 37 6.84 -3.91 -13.50
N PRO A 38 7.03 -3.30 -12.32
CA PRO A 38 7.03 -4.04 -11.06
C PRO A 38 5.63 -4.61 -10.73
N ALA A 39 5.56 -5.81 -10.15
CA ALA A 39 4.28 -6.41 -9.73
C ALA A 39 3.50 -5.53 -8.73
N TRP A 40 4.19 -4.81 -7.83
CA TRP A 40 3.56 -3.91 -6.84
C TRP A 40 2.74 -2.78 -7.46
N MET A 41 3.09 -2.34 -8.68
CA MET A 41 2.29 -1.34 -9.42
C MET A 41 0.94 -1.94 -9.87
N LEU A 42 0.93 -3.22 -10.26
CA LEU A 42 -0.29 -3.91 -10.66
C LEU A 42 -1.27 -4.06 -9.48
N PHE A 43 -0.75 -4.40 -8.30
CA PHE A 43 -1.58 -4.54 -7.10
C PHE A 43 -2.12 -3.20 -6.59
N SER A 44 -1.32 -2.14 -6.73
CA SER A 44 -1.78 -0.77 -6.44
C SER A 44 -2.93 -0.38 -7.38
N LEU A 45 -2.85 -0.74 -8.66
CA LEU A 45 -3.93 -0.51 -9.61
C LEU A 45 -5.22 -1.27 -9.22
N ILE A 46 -5.10 -2.53 -8.81
CA ILE A 46 -6.24 -3.33 -8.32
C ILE A 46 -6.84 -2.71 -7.06
N GLY A 47 -6.00 -2.25 -6.12
CA GLY A 47 -6.45 -1.54 -4.92
C GLY A 47 -7.19 -0.23 -5.24
N ILE A 48 -6.74 0.52 -6.25
CA ILE A 48 -7.42 1.73 -6.74
C ILE A 48 -8.80 1.37 -7.32
N LEU A 49 -8.88 0.33 -8.16
CA LEU A 49 -10.16 -0.12 -8.72
C LEU A 49 -11.14 -0.56 -7.62
N ALA A 50 -10.65 -1.26 -6.60
CA ALA A 50 -11.44 -1.65 -5.44
C ALA A 50 -11.94 -0.43 -4.63
N ALA A 51 -11.07 0.57 -4.40
CA ALA A 51 -11.45 1.81 -3.72
C ALA A 51 -12.53 2.59 -4.49
N ILE A 52 -12.44 2.63 -5.83
CA ILE A 52 -13.46 3.21 -6.69
C ILE A 52 -14.78 2.45 -6.55
N ALA A 53 -14.76 1.12 -6.58
CA ALA A 53 -15.95 0.29 -6.42
C ALA A 53 -16.64 0.54 -5.05
N VAL A 54 -15.86 0.59 -3.97
CA VAL A 54 -16.35 0.94 -2.63
C VAL A 54 -16.97 2.34 -2.62
N ARG A 55 -16.32 3.32 -3.24
CA ARG A 55 -16.87 4.68 -3.33
C ARG A 55 -18.21 4.72 -4.07
N ILE A 56 -18.34 3.98 -5.17
CA ILE A 56 -19.59 3.88 -5.93
C ILE A 56 -20.69 3.25 -5.07
N LEU A 57 -20.39 2.16 -4.37
CA LEU A 57 -21.34 1.49 -3.49
C LEU A 57 -21.83 2.40 -2.36
N LEU A 58 -20.94 3.17 -1.74
CA LEU A 58 -21.29 4.12 -0.67
C LEU A 58 -22.21 5.25 -1.16
N VAL A 59 -21.98 5.75 -2.38
CA VAL A 59 -22.86 6.76 -3.00
C VAL A 59 -24.21 6.13 -3.36
N LYS A 60 -24.22 4.91 -3.89
CA LYS A 60 -25.46 4.21 -4.31
C LYS A 60 -26.35 3.80 -3.13
N THR A 61 -25.74 3.46 -1.99
CA THR A 61 -26.47 3.02 -0.79
C THR A 61 -26.99 4.18 0.07
N GLY A 62 -26.72 5.44 -0.30
CA GLY A 62 -27.12 6.61 0.49
C GLY A 62 -26.36 6.78 1.81
N LEU A 63 -25.39 5.89 2.09
CA LEU A 63 -24.54 5.93 3.29
C LEU A 63 -23.63 7.16 3.36
N ALA A 64 -23.55 7.94 2.28
CA ALA A 64 -22.81 9.20 2.22
C ALA A 64 -23.28 10.25 3.23
N GLU A 65 -24.56 10.25 3.60
CA GLU A 65 -25.11 11.17 4.60
C GLU A 65 -24.80 10.72 6.04
N THR A 66 -24.69 9.42 6.28
CA THR A 66 -24.46 8.86 7.63
C THR A 66 -22.99 8.71 8.01
N LEU A 67 -22.08 8.63 7.03
CA LEU A 67 -20.65 8.38 7.25
C LEU A 67 -19.82 9.60 6.80
N PRO A 68 -19.49 10.54 7.71
CA PRO A 68 -18.65 11.69 7.39
C PRO A 68 -17.20 11.33 7.01
N TYR A 69 -16.80 10.05 7.14
CA TYR A 69 -15.42 9.57 6.96
C TYR A 69 -15.27 8.60 5.76
N GLN A 70 -15.99 8.83 4.66
CA GLN A 70 -15.92 7.98 3.45
C GLN A 70 -14.52 7.84 2.85
N LEU A 71 -13.69 8.89 2.90
CA LEU A 71 -12.34 8.85 2.35
C LEU A 71 -11.49 7.76 3.02
N PHE A 72 -11.58 7.67 4.35
CA PHE A 72 -10.82 6.69 5.12
C PHE A 72 -11.28 5.27 4.85
N LEU A 73 -12.60 5.05 4.71
CA LEU A 73 -13.13 3.73 4.39
C LEU A 73 -12.69 3.27 2.99
N CYS A 74 -12.68 4.17 2.00
CA CYS A 74 -12.23 3.85 0.65
C CYS A 74 -10.72 3.55 0.62
N ILE A 75 -9.91 4.34 1.33
CA ILE A 75 -8.46 4.13 1.39
C ILE A 75 -8.15 2.85 2.16
N ALA A 76 -8.77 2.61 3.31
CA ALA A 76 -8.57 1.40 4.11
C ALA A 76 -9.02 0.13 3.35
N ALA A 77 -10.15 0.17 2.65
CA ALA A 77 -10.59 -0.96 1.83
C ALA A 77 -9.63 -1.21 0.66
N GLY A 78 -9.21 -0.15 -0.05
CA GLY A 78 -8.24 -0.26 -1.14
C GLY A 78 -6.90 -0.82 -0.69
N THR A 79 -6.39 -0.40 0.48
CA THR A 79 -5.13 -0.91 1.04
C THR A 79 -5.27 -2.36 1.49
N ILE A 80 -6.36 -2.75 2.18
CA ILE A 80 -6.61 -4.15 2.57
C ILE A 80 -6.63 -5.05 1.34
N VAL A 81 -7.38 -4.67 0.30
CA VAL A 81 -7.45 -5.46 -0.95
C VAL A 81 -6.07 -5.56 -1.60
N ALA A 82 -5.34 -4.46 -1.73
CA ALA A 82 -3.99 -4.48 -2.29
C ALA A 82 -3.04 -5.41 -1.50
N SER A 83 -3.09 -5.36 -0.15
CA SER A 83 -2.29 -6.22 0.72
C SER A 83 -2.69 -7.70 0.62
N VAL A 84 -3.99 -8.02 0.56
CA VAL A 84 -4.46 -9.40 0.40
C VAL A 84 -4.03 -9.96 -0.95
N VAL A 85 -4.21 -9.20 -2.03
CA VAL A 85 -3.81 -9.65 -3.37
C VAL A 85 -2.29 -9.84 -3.43
N TRP A 86 -1.49 -8.95 -2.83
CA TRP A 86 -0.04 -9.13 -2.72
C TRP A 86 0.33 -10.42 -1.96
N LEU A 87 -0.26 -10.64 -0.78
CA LEU A 87 0.03 -11.83 0.03
C LEU A 87 -0.30 -13.12 -0.71
N VAL A 88 -1.41 -13.15 -1.44
CA VAL A 88 -1.85 -14.34 -2.19
C VAL A 88 -0.98 -14.59 -3.44
N SER A 89 -0.44 -13.54 -4.06
CA SER A 89 0.27 -13.65 -5.35
C SER A 89 1.79 -13.75 -5.23
N VAL A 90 2.39 -13.17 -4.18
CA VAL A 90 3.85 -13.15 -3.95
C VAL A 90 4.25 -13.93 -2.69
N GLY A 91 3.34 -14.04 -1.71
CA GLY A 91 3.60 -14.65 -0.40
C GLY A 91 2.99 -16.04 -0.18
N GLY A 92 2.55 -16.72 -1.24
CA GLY A 92 2.02 -18.09 -1.22
C GLY A 92 2.99 -19.10 -1.82
#